data_AF-A0A2D0JS08-F1
#
_entry.id   AF-A0A2D0JS08-F1
#
_cell.length_a   1.000
_cell.length_b   1.000
_cell.length_c   1.000
_cell.angle_alpha   90.00
_cell.angle_beta   90.00
_cell.angle_gamma   90.00
#
_symmetry.space_group_name_H-M   'P 1'
#
loop_
_entity.id
_entity.type
_entity.pdbx_description
1 polymer ?
#
loop_
_entity_poly.entity_id
_entity_poly.type
_entity_poly.pdbx_seq_one_letter_code
_entity_poly.pdbx_strand_id
1 'polypeptide(L)'
;MSWLFSHNKSWNDLSSAFSFIADMDGVQQDPIHHAEGDVAIHTQMVLAALEQLPEYSLLTAEKQEILWTAALLHDVEKRSTTRVDWDGRIISPGHARKGELSARQILFQQIPTPFVIREQIAALVRFHGLPLWLMEKPNPQKALLAASLRVDTYLLTLLAKADVLGRTCHDSQELLERIELFELYCREQGCWRKPRAFSSGGARFHYFSTDSEHPDYQPYDDYGSQVTLLCGLPGMGKDHFIQQHGKGISVISLDAIRRAHQINPEDKNANGWVVQQAKQQAREKLRSRQDFIWNATNLTGQMRQQLVKLFVSYNARVRIVYIEQDYKCWRQQNSNRQYVVPDKVMDRMLDKLEVPAPEEAHEVCYFIDSVMLS
;
A
#
# COMPACT_ATOMS: atom_id res chain seq x y z
N MET A 1 -20.07 15.53 -3.31
CA MET A 1 -19.35 16.30 -2.29
C MET A 1 -17.90 15.82 -2.30
N SER A 2 -16.93 16.72 -2.25
CA SER A 2 -15.53 16.34 -2.08
C SER A 2 -15.35 15.68 -0.71
N TRP A 3 -14.60 14.58 -0.66
CA TRP A 3 -14.27 13.91 0.59
C TRP A 3 -13.44 14.84 1.50
N LEU A 4 -13.67 14.76 2.82
CA LEU A 4 -12.95 15.52 3.85
C LEU A 4 -12.60 14.57 5.00
N PHE A 5 -11.42 14.74 5.59
CA PHE A 5 -11.01 13.98 6.76
C PHE A 5 -11.84 14.37 8.00
N SER A 6 -11.98 15.68 8.22
CA SER A 6 -12.79 16.25 9.30
C SER A 6 -13.27 17.65 8.91
N HIS A 7 -14.47 18.02 9.35
CA HIS A 7 -14.97 19.39 9.21
C HIS A 7 -14.25 20.38 10.13
N ASN A 8 -13.78 19.90 11.29
CA ASN A 8 -13.01 20.69 12.23
C ASN A 8 -11.58 20.12 12.32
N LYS A 9 -10.61 20.94 11.92
CA LYS A 9 -9.20 20.58 11.82
C LYS A 9 -8.35 21.15 12.97
N SER A 10 -8.97 21.70 14.00
CA SER A 10 -8.23 22.12 15.20
C SER A 10 -7.61 20.90 15.88
N TRP A 11 -6.37 21.03 16.38
CA TRP A 11 -5.68 19.90 17.02
C TRP A 11 -6.47 19.33 18.20
N ASN A 12 -7.07 20.19 19.02
CA ASN A 12 -7.86 19.78 20.18
C ASN A 12 -9.08 18.93 19.81
N ASP A 13 -9.78 19.30 18.73
CA ASP A 13 -10.93 18.54 18.25
C ASP A 13 -10.49 17.20 17.65
N LEU A 14 -9.39 17.22 16.89
CA LEU A 14 -8.81 16.03 16.26
C LEU A 14 -8.32 15.02 17.31
N SER A 15 -7.54 15.46 18.31
CA SER A 15 -7.03 14.61 19.38
C SER A 15 -8.15 14.06 20.27
N SER A 16 -9.23 14.83 20.47
CA SER A 16 -10.40 14.38 21.22
C SER A 16 -11.23 13.35 20.45
N ALA A 17 -11.34 13.51 19.13
CA ALA A 17 -12.14 12.63 18.28
C ALA A 17 -11.40 11.33 17.89
N PHE A 18 -10.08 11.39 17.76
CA PHE A 18 -9.28 10.31 17.20
C PHE A 18 -8.12 9.93 18.13
N SER A 19 -8.23 8.76 18.77
CA SER A 19 -7.21 8.30 19.73
C SER A 19 -5.82 8.19 19.11
N PHE A 20 -5.69 7.82 17.84
CA PHE A 20 -4.39 7.75 17.18
C PHE A 20 -3.67 9.09 17.04
N ILE A 21 -4.41 10.21 17.11
CA ILE A 21 -3.83 11.56 17.15
C ILE A 21 -3.39 11.89 18.58
N ALA A 22 -4.23 11.59 19.57
CA ALA A 22 -3.87 11.75 20.98
C ALA A 22 -2.64 10.91 21.37
N ASP A 23 -2.51 9.69 20.83
CA ASP A 23 -1.38 8.79 21.11
C ASP A 23 -0.02 9.30 20.58
N MET A 24 0.00 10.36 19.76
CA MET A 24 1.26 11.00 19.34
C MET A 24 1.84 11.93 20.42
N ASP A 25 1.01 12.37 21.37
CA ASP A 25 1.40 13.25 22.47
C ASP A 25 2.45 12.58 23.36
N GLY A 26 3.53 13.29 23.67
CA GLY A 26 4.61 12.79 24.53
C GLY A 26 5.52 11.74 23.87
N VAL A 27 5.27 11.30 22.64
CA VAL A 27 6.18 10.41 21.88
C VAL A 27 7.43 11.19 21.50
N GLN A 28 8.47 11.09 22.34
CA GLN A 28 9.72 11.82 22.15
C GLN A 28 10.38 11.51 20.81
N GLN A 29 11.05 12.50 20.24
CA GLN A 29 11.88 12.38 19.05
C GLN A 29 13.35 12.70 19.36
N ASP A 30 14.24 12.44 18.41
CA ASP A 30 15.66 12.75 18.57
C ASP A 30 15.88 14.28 18.68
N PRO A 31 16.40 14.82 19.80
CA PRO A 31 16.55 16.25 19.99
C PRO A 31 17.48 16.96 18.99
N ILE A 32 18.33 16.21 18.28
CA ILE A 32 19.23 16.78 17.25
C ILE A 32 18.47 17.05 15.95
N HIS A 33 17.57 16.13 15.57
CA HIS A 33 16.80 16.23 14.32
C HIS A 33 15.41 16.85 14.53
N HIS A 34 14.92 16.84 15.76
CA HIS A 34 13.59 17.25 16.18
C HIS A 34 13.67 17.99 17.53
N ALA A 35 14.30 19.17 17.53
CA ALA A 35 14.45 19.97 18.76
C ALA A 35 13.11 20.50 19.30
N GLU A 36 12.03 20.46 18.50
CA GLU A 36 10.67 20.81 18.88
C GLU A 36 10.03 19.84 19.91
N GLY A 37 10.57 18.64 20.07
CA GLY A 37 10.16 17.70 21.12
C GLY A 37 9.48 16.44 20.58
N ASP A 38 8.16 16.36 20.73
CA ASP A 38 7.41 15.13 20.42
C ASP A 38 6.76 15.12 19.04
N VAL A 39 6.20 13.96 18.67
CA VAL A 39 5.57 13.73 17.36
C VAL A 39 4.32 14.59 17.15
N ALA A 40 3.54 14.88 18.21
CA ALA A 40 2.34 15.70 18.12
C ALA A 40 2.68 17.16 17.81
N ILE A 41 3.70 17.72 18.47
CA ILE A 41 4.20 19.08 18.22
C ILE A 41 4.75 19.18 16.79
N HIS A 42 5.61 18.23 16.39
CA HIS A 42 6.15 18.17 15.03
C HIS A 42 5.04 18.13 13.98
N THR A 43 4.06 17.23 14.14
CA THR A 43 2.95 17.10 13.18
C THR A 43 2.16 18.41 13.04
N GLN A 44 1.90 19.13 14.14
CA GLN A 44 1.24 20.44 14.08
C GLN A 44 2.08 21.48 13.33
N MET A 45 3.39 21.51 13.56
CA MET A 45 4.32 22.39 12.85
C MET A 45 4.38 22.07 11.35
N VAL A 46 4.38 20.79 10.97
CA VAL A 46 4.32 20.34 9.57
C VAL A 46 3.02 20.78 8.91
N LEU A 47 1.88 20.64 9.58
CA LEU A 47 0.58 21.11 9.06
C LEU A 47 0.57 22.63 8.86
N ALA A 48 1.09 23.40 9.82
CA ALA A 48 1.20 24.85 9.71
C ALA A 48 2.15 25.27 8.56
N ALA A 49 3.29 24.59 8.41
CA ALA A 49 4.22 24.83 7.31
C ALA A 49 3.59 24.50 5.96
N LEU A 50 2.85 23.39 5.85
CA LEU A 50 2.15 22.98 4.64
C LEU A 50 1.14 24.03 4.19
N GLU A 51 0.33 24.56 5.11
CA GLU A 51 -0.69 25.57 4.82
C GLU A 51 -0.09 26.90 4.35
N GLN A 52 1.17 27.18 4.71
CA GLN A 52 1.91 28.36 4.27
C GLN A 52 2.62 28.19 2.92
N LEU A 53 2.71 26.97 2.37
CA LEU A 53 3.33 26.75 1.08
C LEU A 53 2.48 27.37 -0.06
N PRO A 54 3.03 28.28 -0.88
CA PRO A 54 2.33 28.81 -2.06
C PRO A 54 1.85 27.69 -2.98
N GLU A 55 2.66 26.65 -3.16
CA GLU A 55 2.38 25.49 -3.99
C GLU A 55 1.15 24.69 -3.51
N TYR A 56 0.88 24.69 -2.20
CA TYR A 56 -0.27 24.03 -1.60
C TYR A 56 -1.56 24.78 -1.90
N SER A 57 -1.54 26.12 -1.83
CA SER A 57 -2.69 26.97 -2.18
C SER A 57 -3.16 26.81 -3.63
N LEU A 58 -2.26 26.40 -4.52
CA LEU A 58 -2.52 26.19 -5.95
C LEU A 58 -3.10 24.80 -6.29
N LEU A 59 -3.14 23.90 -5.30
CA LEU A 59 -3.74 22.57 -5.47
C LEU A 59 -5.27 22.66 -5.54
N THR A 60 -5.89 21.65 -6.14
CA THR A 60 -7.35 21.47 -6.04
C THR A 60 -7.72 21.14 -4.60
N ALA A 61 -8.96 21.46 -4.19
CA ALA A 61 -9.44 21.18 -2.83
C ALA A 61 -9.27 19.69 -2.43
N GLU A 62 -9.48 18.76 -3.36
CA GLU A 62 -9.25 17.33 -3.12
C GLU A 62 -7.76 17.01 -2.88
N LYS A 63 -6.84 17.58 -3.69
CA LYS A 63 -5.40 17.38 -3.50
C LYS A 63 -4.88 18.04 -2.22
N GLN A 64 -5.46 19.18 -1.84
CA GLN A 64 -5.20 19.82 -0.55
C GLN A 64 -5.60 18.88 0.60
N GLU A 65 -6.81 18.33 0.55
CA GLU A 65 -7.29 17.41 1.59
C GLU A 65 -6.45 16.13 1.69
N ILE A 66 -6.08 15.54 0.54
CA ILE A 66 -5.20 14.37 0.47
C ILE A 66 -3.85 14.67 1.13
N LEU A 67 -3.22 15.78 0.75
CA LEU A 67 -1.88 16.13 1.23
C LEU A 67 -1.91 16.53 2.71
N TRP A 68 -2.91 17.27 3.15
CA TRP A 68 -3.12 17.63 4.56
C TRP A 68 -3.34 16.38 5.42
N THR A 69 -4.16 15.44 4.95
CA THR A 69 -4.38 14.16 5.67
C THR A 69 -3.10 13.33 5.72
N ALA A 70 -2.33 13.28 4.63
CA ALA A 70 -1.06 12.58 4.62
C ALA A 70 -0.04 13.23 5.58
N ALA A 71 0.00 14.56 5.67
CA ALA A 71 0.82 15.28 6.64
C ALA A 71 0.40 14.99 8.09
N LEU A 72 -0.89 14.94 8.39
CA LEU A 72 -1.38 14.55 9.71
C LEU A 72 -0.96 13.12 10.10
N LEU A 73 -0.85 12.21 9.13
CA LEU A 73 -0.59 10.79 9.36
C LEU A 73 0.85 10.34 9.08
N HIS A 74 1.73 11.20 8.55
CA HIS A 74 3.03 10.78 8.01
C HIS A 74 3.89 10.02 9.04
N ASP A 75 3.82 10.46 10.29
CA ASP A 75 4.56 9.92 11.43
C ASP A 75 3.68 9.24 12.49
N VAL A 76 2.40 8.97 12.18
CA VAL A 76 1.44 8.45 13.17
C VAL A 76 1.89 7.18 13.88
N GLU A 77 2.69 6.33 13.21
CA GLU A 77 3.18 5.08 13.80
C GLU A 77 4.53 5.19 14.51
N LYS A 78 5.12 6.40 14.61
CA LYS A 78 6.18 6.64 15.61
C LYS A 78 5.65 6.30 17.01
N ARG A 79 4.37 6.54 17.32
CA ARG A 79 3.70 6.15 18.59
C ARG A 79 3.88 4.69 19.02
N SER A 80 4.13 3.79 18.08
CA SER A 80 4.23 2.35 18.34
C SER A 80 5.55 1.71 17.89
N THR A 81 6.45 2.52 17.31
CA THR A 81 7.75 2.06 16.77
C THR A 81 8.94 2.81 17.34
N THR A 82 8.71 3.96 17.99
CA THR A 82 9.75 4.73 18.67
C THR A 82 10.32 3.95 19.85
N ARG A 83 11.66 3.95 19.94
CA ARG A 83 12.43 3.37 21.04
C ARG A 83 13.77 4.09 21.18
N VAL A 84 14.38 3.95 22.35
CA VAL A 84 15.77 4.38 22.58
C VAL A 84 16.70 3.27 22.10
N ASP A 85 17.66 3.60 21.24
CA ASP A 85 18.69 2.69 20.77
C ASP A 85 19.85 2.57 21.78
N TRP A 86 20.79 1.66 21.53
CA TRP A 86 21.90 1.35 22.43
C TRP A 86 22.85 2.52 22.72
N ASP A 87 22.91 3.52 21.84
CA ASP A 87 23.71 4.74 21.96
C ASP A 87 22.96 5.90 22.64
N GLY A 88 21.72 5.67 23.08
CA GLY A 88 20.86 6.67 23.71
C GLY A 88 20.06 7.53 22.72
N ARG A 89 20.21 7.32 21.39
CA ARG A 89 19.41 8.02 20.38
C ARG A 89 17.97 7.50 20.33
N ILE A 90 17.04 8.36 19.99
CA ILE A 90 15.63 7.99 19.80
C ILE A 90 15.41 7.67 18.32
N ILE A 91 14.97 6.45 18.03
CA ILE A 91 14.74 5.97 16.66
C ILE A 91 13.34 5.38 16.50
N SER A 92 12.78 5.47 15.30
CA SER A 92 11.47 4.90 14.96
C SER A 92 11.55 3.99 13.73
N PRO A 93 12.27 2.85 13.81
CA PRO A 93 12.52 2.00 12.65
C PRO A 93 11.22 1.41 12.10
N GLY A 94 10.99 1.58 10.80
CA GLY A 94 9.83 1.01 10.11
C GLY A 94 8.51 1.77 10.31
N HIS A 95 8.51 2.93 10.98
CA HIS A 95 7.31 3.75 11.20
C HIS A 95 6.57 4.02 9.90
N ALA A 96 7.26 4.39 8.81
CA ALA A 96 6.64 4.64 7.51
C ALA A 96 5.90 3.41 6.93
N ARG A 97 6.45 2.20 7.09
CA ARG A 97 5.80 0.97 6.61
C ARG A 97 4.57 0.65 7.44
N LYS A 98 4.66 0.78 8.77
CA LYS A 98 3.52 0.56 9.66
C LYS A 98 2.46 1.66 9.47
N GLY A 99 2.90 2.90 9.26
CA GLY A 99 2.08 4.08 9.00
C GLY A 99 1.22 3.93 7.76
N GLU A 100 1.76 3.34 6.68
CA GLU A 100 0.97 2.97 5.50
C GLU A 100 -0.22 2.06 5.87
N LEU A 101 0.04 1.00 6.66
CA LEU A 101 -0.99 0.06 7.09
C LEU A 101 -2.03 0.76 7.96
N SER A 102 -1.59 1.50 8.98
CA SER A 102 -2.48 2.21 9.89
C SER A 102 -3.31 3.28 9.19
N ALA A 103 -2.71 4.08 8.31
CA ALA A 103 -3.43 5.09 7.53
C ALA A 103 -4.53 4.44 6.69
N ARG A 104 -4.23 3.35 5.98
CA ARG A 104 -5.23 2.59 5.22
C ARG A 104 -6.36 2.09 6.10
N GLN A 105 -6.04 1.55 7.28
CA GLN A 105 -7.06 1.04 8.20
C GLN A 105 -7.95 2.14 8.77
N ILE A 106 -7.37 3.25 9.21
CA ILE A 106 -8.09 4.41 9.74
C ILE A 106 -9.09 4.93 8.69
N LEU A 107 -8.60 5.15 7.46
CA LEU A 107 -9.37 5.67 6.33
C LEU A 107 -10.32 4.64 5.69
N PHE A 108 -10.22 3.37 6.07
CA PHE A 108 -11.17 2.35 5.67
C PHE A 108 -12.29 2.16 6.71
N GLN A 109 -11.93 2.15 8.00
CA GLN A 109 -12.84 1.78 9.09
C GLN A 109 -13.50 2.98 9.77
N GLN A 110 -12.70 4.00 10.13
CA GLN A 110 -13.13 5.10 10.99
C GLN A 110 -13.59 6.31 10.18
N ILE A 111 -12.91 6.58 9.06
CA ILE A 111 -13.17 7.72 8.17
C ILE A 111 -13.35 7.16 6.76
N PRO A 112 -14.55 6.66 6.38
CA PRO A 112 -14.76 6.01 5.10
C PRO A 112 -14.28 6.88 3.92
N THR A 113 -13.21 6.44 3.28
CA THR A 113 -12.50 7.20 2.24
C THR A 113 -12.56 6.45 0.92
N PRO A 114 -12.88 7.11 -0.21
CA PRO A 114 -12.83 6.49 -1.53
C PRO A 114 -11.48 5.82 -1.79
N PHE A 115 -11.49 4.63 -2.39
CA PHE A 115 -10.31 3.78 -2.58
C PHE A 115 -9.09 4.54 -3.15
N VAL A 116 -9.29 5.31 -4.23
CA VAL A 116 -8.21 6.04 -4.90
C VAL A 116 -7.58 7.10 -3.97
N ILE A 117 -8.40 7.86 -3.27
CA ILE A 117 -7.96 8.88 -2.29
C ILE A 117 -7.20 8.20 -1.15
N ARG A 118 -7.76 7.11 -0.61
CA ARG A 118 -7.16 6.37 0.50
C ARG A 118 -5.78 5.82 0.16
N GLU A 119 -5.65 5.16 -0.98
CA GLU A 119 -4.37 4.57 -1.39
C GLU A 119 -3.33 5.63 -1.72
N GLN A 120 -3.74 6.80 -2.22
CA GLN A 120 -2.84 7.94 -2.41
C GLN A 120 -2.31 8.48 -1.07
N ILE A 121 -3.18 8.63 -0.06
CA ILE A 121 -2.76 9.04 1.29
C ILE A 121 -1.83 7.99 1.91
N ALA A 122 -2.21 6.71 1.85
CA ALA A 122 -1.37 5.63 2.37
C ALA A 122 0.01 5.59 1.70
N ALA A 123 0.08 5.81 0.39
CA ALA A 123 1.35 5.89 -0.34
C ALA A 123 2.17 7.13 0.06
N LEU A 124 1.56 8.30 0.25
CA LEU A 124 2.26 9.49 0.77
C LEU A 124 2.86 9.21 2.14
N VAL A 125 2.09 8.63 3.07
CA VAL A 125 2.59 8.21 4.39
C VAL A 125 3.72 7.19 4.26
N ARG A 126 3.61 6.23 3.32
CA ARG A 126 4.65 5.20 3.13
C ARG A 126 6.00 5.78 2.68
N PHE A 127 5.94 6.78 1.81
CA PHE A 127 7.08 7.30 1.08
C PHE A 127 7.53 8.68 1.56
N HIS A 128 6.95 9.27 2.61
CA HIS A 128 7.22 10.65 3.03
C HIS A 128 8.71 11.00 3.17
N GLY A 129 9.55 10.07 3.63
CA GLY A 129 11.01 10.26 3.73
C GLY A 129 11.79 9.98 2.44
N LEU A 130 11.17 9.45 1.39
CA LEU A 130 11.84 9.10 0.14
C LEU A 130 12.55 10.30 -0.51
N PRO A 131 11.97 11.52 -0.57
CA PRO A 131 12.67 12.67 -1.15
C PRO A 131 13.99 13.01 -0.46
N LEU A 132 14.09 12.79 0.85
CA LEU A 132 15.29 13.10 1.63
C LEU A 132 16.39 12.04 1.44
N TRP A 133 16.00 10.78 1.25
CA TRP A 133 16.91 9.64 1.34
C TRP A 133 17.00 8.83 0.04
N LEU A 134 16.45 9.32 -1.07
CA LEU A 134 16.40 8.56 -2.34
C LEU A 134 17.80 8.18 -2.82
N MET A 135 18.73 9.14 -2.81
CA MET A 135 20.07 8.96 -3.36
C MET A 135 20.97 8.07 -2.50
N GLU A 136 20.57 7.81 -1.25
CA GLU A 136 21.25 6.87 -0.35
C GLU A 136 20.78 5.42 -0.56
N LYS A 137 19.75 5.19 -1.39
CA LYS A 137 19.27 3.84 -1.68
C LYS A 137 20.24 3.10 -2.60
N PRO A 138 20.39 1.77 -2.45
CA PRO A 138 21.21 0.96 -3.36
C PRO A 138 20.79 1.05 -4.83
N ASN A 139 19.49 1.23 -5.09
CA ASN A 139 18.98 1.47 -6.43
C ASN A 139 17.95 2.61 -6.40
N PRO A 140 18.41 3.87 -6.51
CA PRO A 140 17.54 5.06 -6.46
C PRO A 140 16.49 5.04 -7.58
N GLN A 141 16.87 4.63 -8.79
CA GLN A 141 15.94 4.56 -9.92
C GLN A 141 14.77 3.63 -9.63
N LYS A 142 15.02 2.37 -9.26
CA LYS A 142 13.95 1.40 -8.94
C LYS A 142 13.08 1.89 -7.79
N ALA A 143 13.67 2.47 -6.75
CA ALA A 143 12.92 2.99 -5.62
C ALA A 143 11.98 4.15 -6.03
N LEU A 144 12.47 5.08 -6.85
CA LEU A 144 11.67 6.18 -7.37
C LEU A 144 10.57 5.68 -8.30
N LEU A 145 10.90 4.81 -9.26
CA LEU A 145 9.93 4.32 -10.23
C LEU A 145 8.81 3.53 -9.54
N ALA A 146 9.14 2.69 -8.55
CA ALA A 146 8.14 1.98 -7.73
C ALA A 146 7.23 2.95 -6.96
N ALA A 147 7.79 3.99 -6.34
CA ALA A 147 7.00 5.01 -5.66
C ALA A 147 6.09 5.76 -6.65
N SER A 148 6.60 6.14 -7.82
CA SER A 148 5.84 6.89 -8.82
C SER A 148 4.59 6.17 -9.33
N LEU A 149 4.58 4.83 -9.30
CA LEU A 149 3.42 4.01 -9.67
C LEU A 149 2.28 4.09 -8.64
N ARG A 150 2.55 4.62 -7.46
CA ARG A 150 1.64 4.62 -6.31
C ARG A 150 1.33 6.02 -5.79
N VAL A 151 2.22 6.99 -6.01
CA VAL A 151 2.07 8.35 -5.49
C VAL A 151 2.45 9.41 -6.52
N ASP A 152 1.71 10.52 -6.50
CA ASP A 152 2.07 11.76 -7.19
C ASP A 152 3.35 12.33 -6.54
N THR A 153 4.47 12.22 -7.24
CA THR A 153 5.80 12.66 -6.76
C THR A 153 5.87 14.15 -6.45
N TYR A 154 4.99 14.97 -7.04
CA TYR A 154 4.88 16.38 -6.68
C TYR A 154 4.27 16.56 -5.29
N LEU A 155 3.17 15.85 -4.99
CA LEU A 155 2.59 15.89 -3.64
C LEU A 155 3.55 15.33 -2.61
N LEU A 156 4.31 14.29 -2.98
CA LEU A 156 5.34 13.74 -2.10
C LEU A 156 6.45 14.75 -1.79
N THR A 157 6.85 15.54 -2.79
CA THR A 157 7.84 16.62 -2.63
C THR A 157 7.31 17.71 -1.69
N LEU A 158 6.04 18.12 -1.85
CA LEU A 158 5.42 19.10 -0.95
C LEU A 158 5.30 18.58 0.48
N LEU A 159 4.97 17.29 0.66
CA LEU A 159 4.92 16.66 1.98
C LEU A 159 6.30 16.70 2.65
N ALA A 160 7.35 16.28 1.94
CA ALA A 160 8.72 16.32 2.47
C ALA A 160 9.20 17.76 2.74
N LYS A 161 8.81 18.72 1.90
CA LYS A 161 9.13 20.15 2.12
C LYS A 161 8.45 20.67 3.39
N ALA A 162 7.17 20.37 3.59
CA ALA A 162 6.47 20.72 4.82
C ALA A 162 7.06 20.02 6.06
N ASP A 163 7.48 18.75 5.93
CA ASP A 163 8.18 18.01 6.99
C ASP A 163 9.50 18.67 7.40
N VAL A 164 10.30 19.13 6.42
CA VAL A 164 11.55 19.86 6.70
C VAL A 164 11.30 21.23 7.33
N LEU A 165 10.33 21.99 6.82
CA LEU A 165 10.00 23.32 7.33
C LEU A 165 9.28 23.28 8.69
N GLY A 166 8.64 22.16 9.00
CA GLY A 166 7.90 21.92 10.24
C GLY A 166 8.74 21.36 11.39
N ARG A 167 10.08 21.37 11.32
CA ARG A 167 10.97 20.94 12.42
C ARG A 167 12.02 21.98 12.77
N THR A 168 12.53 21.93 13.99
CA THR A 168 13.66 22.77 14.43
C THR A 168 14.95 21.95 14.37
N CYS A 169 15.77 22.18 13.35
CA CYS A 169 17.03 21.46 13.12
C CYS A 169 18.09 22.36 12.45
N HIS A 170 19.37 22.00 12.56
CA HIS A 170 20.49 22.78 12.01
C HIS A 170 20.78 22.48 10.53
N ASP A 171 20.24 21.39 9.99
CA ASP A 171 20.51 20.83 8.65
C ASP A 171 19.35 21.05 7.66
N SER A 172 18.38 21.93 7.99
CA SER A 172 17.20 22.19 7.16
C SER A 172 17.54 22.58 5.71
N GLN A 173 18.59 23.40 5.52
CA GLN A 173 19.04 23.80 4.18
C GLN A 173 19.52 22.60 3.34
N GLU A 174 20.32 21.70 3.92
CA GLU A 174 20.80 20.49 3.22
C GLU A 174 19.63 19.58 2.87
N LEU A 175 18.66 19.41 3.78
CA LEU A 175 17.47 18.60 3.53
C LEU A 175 16.61 19.18 2.40
N LEU A 176 16.48 20.50 2.30
CA LEU A 176 15.80 21.16 1.19
C LEU A 176 16.53 20.95 -0.14
N GLU A 177 17.86 21.03 -0.18
CA GLU A 177 18.67 20.74 -1.37
C GLU A 177 18.49 19.29 -1.85
N ARG A 178 18.37 18.32 -0.93
CA ARG A 178 18.05 16.93 -1.26
C ARG A 178 16.66 16.80 -1.90
N ILE A 179 15.67 17.57 -1.43
CA ILE A 179 14.32 17.61 -2.03
C ILE A 179 14.37 18.19 -3.45
N GLU A 180 15.17 19.25 -3.68
CA GLU A 180 15.37 19.80 -5.03
C GLU A 180 16.01 18.78 -5.97
N LEU A 181 17.03 18.05 -5.49
CA LEU A 181 17.65 16.96 -6.24
C LEU A 181 16.65 15.83 -6.56
N PHE A 182 15.78 15.49 -5.61
CA PHE A 182 14.69 14.53 -5.83
C PHE A 182 13.73 14.98 -6.94
N GLU A 183 13.32 16.25 -6.96
CA GLU A 183 12.48 16.78 -8.03
C GLU A 183 13.18 16.69 -9.40
N LEU A 184 14.45 17.12 -9.49
CA LEU A 184 15.22 17.04 -10.73
C LEU A 184 15.28 15.60 -11.25
N TYR A 185 15.54 14.65 -10.36
CA TYR A 185 15.59 13.23 -10.71
C TYR A 185 14.21 12.69 -11.13
N CYS A 186 13.12 13.10 -10.47
CA CYS A 186 11.76 12.75 -10.91
C CYS A 186 11.46 13.23 -12.34
N ARG A 187 11.93 14.44 -12.70
CA ARG A 187 11.76 15.00 -14.03
C ARG A 187 12.59 14.25 -15.07
N GLU A 188 13.85 13.95 -14.76
CA GLU A 188 14.73 13.14 -15.61
C GLU A 188 14.14 11.74 -15.87
N GLN A 189 13.62 11.08 -14.83
CA GLN A 189 12.98 9.77 -14.94
C GLN A 189 11.56 9.84 -15.54
N GLY A 190 11.06 11.03 -15.90
CA GLY A 190 9.77 11.21 -16.55
C GLY A 190 8.56 10.88 -15.65
N CYS A 191 8.73 10.95 -14.34
CA CYS A 191 7.72 10.58 -13.35
C CYS A 191 7.34 11.75 -12.41
N TRP A 192 7.44 12.99 -12.89
CA TRP A 192 6.97 14.18 -12.19
C TRP A 192 5.48 14.42 -12.43
N ARG A 193 4.68 14.47 -11.35
CA ARG A 193 3.19 14.62 -11.39
C ARG A 193 2.41 13.47 -12.04
N LYS A 194 3.11 12.47 -12.56
CA LYS A 194 2.54 11.33 -13.26
C LYS A 194 3.36 10.07 -12.94
N PRO A 195 2.77 8.88 -12.96
CA PRO A 195 3.53 7.65 -12.84
C PRO A 195 4.50 7.48 -14.01
N ARG A 196 5.61 6.78 -13.78
CA ARG A 196 6.49 6.36 -14.88
C ARG A 196 5.70 5.49 -15.87
N ALA A 197 5.77 5.86 -17.14
CA ALA A 197 5.27 5.03 -18.22
C ALA A 197 6.27 3.91 -18.55
N PHE A 198 5.74 2.71 -18.73
CA PHE A 198 6.45 1.55 -19.27
C PHE A 198 5.79 1.15 -20.59
N SER A 199 6.52 0.52 -21.51
CA SER A 199 5.99 0.09 -22.80
C SER A 199 4.84 -0.92 -22.68
N SER A 200 4.86 -1.75 -21.63
CA SER A 200 3.82 -2.70 -21.30
C SER A 200 3.84 -3.07 -19.82
N GLY A 201 2.79 -3.75 -19.35
CA GLY A 201 2.79 -4.36 -18.03
C GLY A 201 3.86 -5.45 -17.85
N GLY A 202 4.21 -6.16 -18.92
CA GLY A 202 5.32 -7.12 -18.95
C GLY A 202 6.68 -6.45 -18.77
N ALA A 203 6.93 -5.33 -19.46
CA ALA A 203 8.15 -4.52 -19.29
C ALA A 203 8.28 -3.98 -17.86
N ARG A 204 7.19 -3.43 -17.30
CA ARG A 204 7.14 -2.98 -15.90
C ARG A 204 7.52 -4.12 -14.95
N PHE A 205 6.83 -5.26 -15.07
CA PHE A 205 7.09 -6.40 -14.20
C PHE A 205 8.53 -6.93 -14.34
N HIS A 206 9.05 -7.04 -15.56
CA HIS A 206 10.44 -7.46 -15.82
C HIS A 206 11.44 -6.52 -15.13
N TYR A 207 11.27 -5.20 -15.26
CA TYR A 207 12.16 -4.22 -14.65
C TYR A 207 12.25 -4.36 -13.12
N PHE A 208 11.12 -4.60 -12.44
CA PHE A 208 11.10 -4.74 -10.98
C PHE A 208 11.42 -6.15 -10.46
N SER A 209 11.23 -7.19 -11.27
CA SER A 209 11.46 -8.58 -10.86
C SER A 209 12.86 -9.12 -11.18
N THR A 210 13.67 -8.35 -11.92
CA THR A 210 15.04 -8.70 -12.32
C THR A 210 16.03 -7.61 -11.89
N ASP A 211 17.32 -7.84 -12.14
CA ASP A 211 18.37 -6.84 -11.94
C ASP A 211 18.48 -5.83 -13.10
N SER A 212 17.48 -5.76 -13.99
CA SER A 212 17.47 -4.81 -15.12
C SER A 212 17.67 -3.36 -14.66
N GLU A 213 18.51 -2.62 -15.40
CA GLU A 213 18.75 -1.18 -15.25
C GLU A 213 18.02 -0.35 -16.31
N HIS A 214 17.34 -1.00 -17.27
CA HIS A 214 16.69 -0.34 -18.40
C HIS A 214 15.16 -0.43 -18.26
N PRO A 215 14.48 0.64 -17.81
CA PRO A 215 13.02 0.62 -17.66
C PRO A 215 12.27 0.55 -18.99
N ASP A 216 12.93 0.90 -20.10
CA ASP A 216 12.35 0.90 -21.45
C ASP A 216 12.56 -0.43 -22.20
N TYR A 217 13.19 -1.42 -21.57
CA TYR A 217 13.35 -2.74 -22.16
C TYR A 217 12.02 -3.47 -22.24
N GLN A 218 11.63 -3.85 -23.45
CA GLN A 218 10.47 -4.70 -23.71
C GLN A 218 10.91 -6.17 -23.80
N PRO A 219 10.52 -7.04 -22.84
CA PRO A 219 10.76 -8.46 -22.96
C PRO A 219 9.88 -9.06 -24.08
N TYR A 220 10.32 -10.20 -24.61
CA TYR A 220 9.55 -10.97 -25.58
C TYR A 220 8.35 -11.63 -24.89
N ASP A 221 7.15 -11.43 -25.45
CA ASP A 221 5.90 -11.94 -24.91
C ASP A 221 5.53 -13.29 -25.56
N ASP A 222 5.91 -14.40 -24.92
CA ASP A 222 5.52 -15.78 -25.30
C ASP A 222 4.99 -16.54 -24.08
N TYR A 223 3.94 -16.03 -23.45
CA TYR A 223 3.37 -16.64 -22.24
C TYR A 223 2.62 -17.94 -22.57
N GLY A 224 2.87 -19.00 -21.79
CA GLY A 224 2.22 -20.29 -21.97
C GLY A 224 0.82 -20.38 -21.38
N SER A 225 0.47 -19.53 -20.41
CA SER A 225 -0.86 -19.49 -19.79
C SER A 225 -1.08 -18.15 -19.08
N GLN A 226 -2.34 -17.84 -18.76
CA GLN A 226 -2.72 -16.71 -17.92
C GLN A 226 -3.24 -17.17 -16.56
N VAL A 227 -2.65 -16.64 -15.49
CA VAL A 227 -3.06 -16.90 -14.11
C VAL A 227 -3.65 -15.65 -13.48
N THR A 228 -4.90 -15.73 -13.06
CA THR A 228 -5.57 -14.67 -12.30
C THR A 228 -5.48 -14.96 -10.80
N LEU A 229 -4.67 -14.20 -10.08
CA LEU A 229 -4.48 -14.29 -8.64
C LEU A 229 -5.44 -13.34 -7.92
N LEU A 230 -6.45 -13.86 -7.22
CA LEU A 230 -7.37 -13.02 -6.45
C LEU A 230 -6.74 -12.62 -5.11
N CYS A 231 -6.94 -11.37 -4.71
CA CYS A 231 -6.51 -10.82 -3.43
C CYS A 231 -7.69 -10.10 -2.78
N GLY A 232 -7.94 -10.36 -1.50
CA GLY A 232 -9.03 -9.69 -0.78
C GLY A 232 -9.47 -10.47 0.45
N LEU A 233 -10.04 -9.75 1.42
CA LEU A 233 -10.51 -10.33 2.67
C LEU A 233 -11.67 -11.32 2.43
N PRO A 234 -11.90 -12.27 3.36
CA PRO A 234 -13.11 -13.08 3.33
C PRO A 234 -14.35 -12.18 3.31
N GLY A 235 -15.35 -12.52 2.50
CA GLY A 235 -16.56 -11.71 2.38
C GLY A 235 -16.44 -10.44 1.54
N MET A 236 -15.33 -10.20 0.82
CA MET A 236 -15.23 -9.07 -0.13
C MET A 236 -15.82 -9.35 -1.52
N GLY A 237 -16.35 -10.55 -1.76
CA GLY A 237 -16.96 -10.89 -3.07
C GLY A 237 -16.04 -11.57 -4.08
N LYS A 238 -14.95 -12.23 -3.66
CA LYS A 238 -14.09 -13.03 -4.56
C LYS A 238 -14.87 -14.06 -5.39
N ASP A 239 -15.79 -14.79 -4.75
CA ASP A 239 -16.60 -15.79 -5.45
C ASP A 239 -17.60 -15.15 -6.42
N HIS A 240 -18.11 -13.96 -6.09
CA HIS A 240 -18.97 -13.16 -6.98
C HIS A 240 -18.21 -12.70 -8.23
N PHE A 241 -16.98 -12.20 -8.06
CA PHE A 241 -16.09 -11.85 -9.17
C PHE A 241 -15.84 -13.07 -10.08
N ILE A 242 -15.59 -14.24 -9.52
CA ILE A 242 -15.40 -15.49 -10.30
C ILE A 242 -16.66 -15.83 -11.12
N GLN A 243 -17.86 -15.70 -10.54
CA GLN A 243 -19.10 -15.98 -11.24
C GLN A 243 -19.31 -15.03 -12.44
N GLN A 244 -18.96 -13.75 -12.28
CA GLN A 244 -19.14 -12.74 -13.32
C GLN A 244 -18.05 -12.80 -14.40
N HIS A 245 -16.79 -12.97 -14.02
CA HIS A 245 -15.63 -12.79 -14.91
C HIS A 245 -14.83 -14.08 -15.17
N GLY A 246 -15.09 -15.16 -14.43
CA GLY A 246 -14.34 -16.41 -14.49
C GLY A 246 -15.03 -17.55 -15.25
N LYS A 247 -16.10 -17.28 -16.00
CA LYS A 247 -16.86 -18.32 -16.71
C LYS A 247 -15.97 -19.07 -17.70
N GLY A 248 -15.91 -20.40 -17.55
CA GLY A 248 -15.10 -21.28 -18.41
C GLY A 248 -13.63 -21.41 -18.01
N ILE A 249 -13.16 -20.66 -17.00
CA ILE A 249 -11.80 -20.74 -16.48
C ILE A 249 -11.77 -21.65 -15.26
N SER A 250 -10.77 -22.51 -15.16
CA SER A 250 -10.64 -23.41 -14.01
C SER A 250 -10.26 -22.62 -12.74
N VAL A 251 -10.84 -22.99 -11.60
CA VAL A 251 -10.61 -22.30 -10.33
C VAL A 251 -9.92 -23.24 -9.34
N ILE A 252 -8.78 -22.82 -8.80
CA ILE A 252 -8.12 -23.45 -7.67
C ILE A 252 -8.48 -22.64 -6.43
N SER A 253 -9.32 -23.21 -5.55
CA SER A 253 -9.77 -22.56 -4.32
C SER A 253 -9.28 -23.32 -3.10
N LEU A 254 -8.53 -22.62 -2.22
CA LEU A 254 -8.06 -23.22 -0.97
C LEU A 254 -9.23 -23.58 -0.05
N ASP A 255 -10.31 -22.80 -0.07
CA ASP A 255 -11.51 -23.10 0.71
C ASP A 255 -12.32 -24.28 0.12
N ALA A 256 -12.27 -24.50 -1.19
CA ALA A 256 -12.83 -25.71 -1.78
C ALA A 256 -12.04 -26.96 -1.37
N ILE A 257 -10.70 -26.88 -1.38
CA ILE A 257 -9.83 -27.97 -0.90
C ILE A 257 -10.09 -28.27 0.58
N ARG A 258 -10.16 -27.24 1.44
CA ARG A 258 -10.52 -27.43 2.86
C ARG A 258 -11.83 -28.18 3.04
N ARG A 259 -12.88 -27.76 2.32
CA ARG A 259 -14.21 -28.37 2.39
C ARG A 259 -14.23 -29.82 1.90
N ALA A 260 -13.59 -30.10 0.77
CA ALA A 260 -13.51 -31.45 0.21
C ALA A 260 -12.84 -32.45 1.16
N HIS A 261 -11.90 -31.96 1.98
CA HIS A 261 -11.15 -32.78 2.95
C HIS A 261 -11.61 -32.60 4.40
N GLN A 262 -12.73 -31.93 4.65
CA GLN A 262 -13.28 -31.68 6.00
C GLN A 262 -12.29 -31.04 6.98
N ILE A 263 -11.39 -30.19 6.46
CA ILE A 263 -10.37 -29.51 7.26
C ILE A 263 -10.95 -28.22 7.85
N ASN A 264 -10.83 -28.05 9.16
CA ASN A 264 -11.22 -26.83 9.84
C ASN A 264 -10.30 -25.66 9.40
N PRO A 265 -10.84 -24.50 8.97
CA PRO A 265 -10.05 -23.32 8.63
C PRO A 265 -9.07 -22.85 9.74
N GLU A 266 -9.38 -23.12 11.00
CA GLU A 266 -8.55 -22.76 12.16
C GLU A 266 -7.40 -23.76 12.42
N ASP A 267 -7.39 -24.91 11.75
CA ASP A 267 -6.33 -25.90 11.88
C ASP A 267 -5.03 -25.42 11.21
N LYS A 268 -4.13 -24.89 12.04
CA LYS A 268 -2.82 -24.39 11.60
C LYS A 268 -1.92 -25.50 11.03
N ASN A 269 -2.07 -26.74 11.48
CA ASN A 269 -1.24 -27.85 11.03
C ASN A 269 -1.66 -28.31 9.63
N ALA A 270 -2.98 -28.32 9.37
CA ALA A 270 -3.52 -28.69 8.06
C ALA A 270 -3.39 -27.59 6.99
N ASN A 271 -3.24 -26.32 7.38
CA ASN A 271 -3.11 -25.20 6.44
C ASN A 271 -1.91 -25.35 5.48
N GLY A 272 -0.77 -25.86 5.97
CA GLY A 272 0.40 -26.12 5.11
C GLY A 272 0.10 -27.14 4.01
N TRP A 273 -0.60 -28.22 4.37
CA TRP A 273 -1.02 -29.25 3.43
C TRP A 273 -2.00 -28.72 2.38
N VAL A 274 -3.01 -27.93 2.77
CA VAL A 274 -3.98 -27.31 1.84
C VAL A 274 -3.26 -26.44 0.80
N VAL A 275 -2.28 -25.63 1.23
CA VAL A 275 -1.49 -24.79 0.33
C VAL A 275 -0.66 -25.65 -0.63
N GLN A 276 -0.08 -26.75 -0.16
CA GLN A 276 0.66 -27.68 -1.01
C GLN A 276 -0.22 -28.34 -2.07
N GLN A 277 -1.43 -28.79 -1.70
CA GLN A 277 -2.40 -29.36 -2.64
C GLN A 277 -2.81 -28.34 -3.70
N ALA A 278 -3.10 -27.10 -3.30
CA ALA A 278 -3.41 -26.02 -4.26
C ALA A 278 -2.24 -25.75 -5.22
N LYS A 279 -1.00 -25.70 -4.70
CA LYS A 279 0.21 -25.52 -5.53
C LYS A 279 0.44 -26.71 -6.46
N GLN A 280 0.09 -27.93 -6.06
CA GLN A 280 0.18 -29.11 -6.92
C GLN A 280 -0.79 -29.00 -8.10
N GLN A 281 -2.07 -28.71 -7.84
CA GLN A 281 -3.07 -28.47 -8.89
C GLN A 281 -2.64 -27.33 -9.84
N ALA A 282 -2.05 -26.26 -9.31
CA ALA A 282 -1.52 -25.18 -10.12
C ALA A 282 -0.39 -25.64 -11.03
N ARG A 283 0.58 -26.42 -10.53
CA ARG A 283 1.69 -26.96 -11.34
C ARG A 283 1.20 -27.86 -12.47
N GLU A 284 0.18 -28.68 -12.24
CA GLU A 284 -0.42 -29.52 -13.28
C GLU A 284 -0.97 -28.65 -14.42
N LYS A 285 -1.75 -27.62 -14.09
CA LYS A 285 -2.30 -26.68 -15.06
C LYS A 285 -1.23 -25.89 -15.82
N LEU A 286 -0.24 -25.38 -15.09
CA LEU A 286 0.90 -24.63 -15.66
C LEU A 286 1.69 -25.49 -16.65
N ARG A 287 1.99 -26.75 -16.32
CA ARG A 287 2.67 -27.67 -17.25
C ARG A 287 1.85 -27.93 -18.51
N SER A 288 0.52 -27.99 -18.37
CA SER A 288 -0.40 -28.15 -19.49
C SER A 288 -0.77 -26.85 -20.20
N ARG A 289 -0.15 -25.70 -19.84
CA ARG A 289 -0.42 -24.38 -20.44
C ARG A 289 -1.90 -23.97 -20.35
N GLN A 290 -2.55 -24.30 -19.23
CA GLN A 290 -3.96 -23.98 -18.99
C GLN A 290 -4.12 -22.77 -18.10
N ASP A 291 -5.04 -21.88 -18.49
CA ASP A 291 -5.44 -20.73 -17.69
C ASP A 291 -6.20 -21.15 -16.43
N PHE A 292 -5.98 -20.44 -15.33
CA PHE A 292 -6.74 -20.65 -14.10
C PHE A 292 -6.82 -19.42 -13.20
N ILE A 293 -7.81 -19.45 -12.32
CA ILE A 293 -7.98 -18.48 -11.23
C ILE A 293 -7.49 -19.13 -9.93
N TRP A 294 -6.60 -18.44 -9.22
CA TRP A 294 -6.20 -18.79 -7.87
C TRP A 294 -7.05 -17.99 -6.87
N ASN A 295 -7.99 -18.67 -6.20
CA ASN A 295 -8.89 -18.08 -5.22
C ASN A 295 -8.40 -18.35 -3.79
N ALA A 296 -7.78 -17.32 -3.20
CA ALA A 296 -7.40 -17.26 -1.79
C ALA A 296 -7.44 -15.80 -1.31
N THR A 297 -7.11 -15.56 -0.03
CA THR A 297 -7.08 -14.20 0.52
C THR A 297 -5.87 -13.40 0.07
N ASN A 298 -4.69 -14.03 0.01
CA ASN A 298 -3.43 -13.45 -0.51
C ASN A 298 -3.08 -12.06 0.05
N LEU A 299 -3.21 -11.91 1.37
CA LEU A 299 -3.25 -10.62 2.06
C LEU A 299 -1.94 -9.83 2.02
N THR A 300 -0.79 -10.50 2.06
CA THR A 300 0.53 -9.84 2.11
C THR A 300 1.25 -9.95 0.78
N GLY A 301 2.09 -8.95 0.47
CA GLY A 301 2.96 -8.95 -0.69
C GLY A 301 3.91 -10.16 -0.71
N GLN A 302 4.37 -10.63 0.45
CA GLN A 302 5.20 -11.83 0.54
C GLN A 302 4.45 -13.09 0.06
N MET A 303 3.18 -13.27 0.45
CA MET A 303 2.37 -14.41 -0.01
C MET A 303 2.16 -14.35 -1.52
N ARG A 304 1.82 -13.17 -2.05
CA ARG A 304 1.64 -12.95 -3.49
C ARG A 304 2.93 -13.20 -4.25
N GLN A 305 4.05 -12.65 -3.80
CA GLN A 305 5.37 -12.83 -4.44
C GLN A 305 5.75 -14.31 -4.58
N GLN A 306 5.48 -15.15 -3.58
CA GLN A 306 5.75 -16.59 -3.67
C GLN A 306 4.92 -17.28 -4.76
N LEU A 307 3.65 -16.88 -4.93
CA LEU A 307 2.76 -17.41 -5.96
C LEU A 307 3.13 -16.87 -7.34
N VAL A 308 3.37 -15.57 -7.46
CA VAL A 308 3.84 -14.93 -8.70
C VAL A 308 5.12 -15.60 -9.19
N LYS A 309 6.13 -15.78 -8.32
CA LYS A 309 7.37 -16.48 -8.66
C LYS A 309 7.13 -17.91 -9.17
N LEU A 310 6.22 -18.65 -8.52
CA LEU A 310 5.82 -19.98 -8.97
C LEU A 310 5.24 -19.91 -10.39
N PHE A 311 4.26 -19.04 -10.64
CA PHE A 311 3.58 -18.97 -11.94
C PHE A 311 4.53 -18.52 -13.06
N VAL A 312 5.36 -17.52 -12.79
CA VAL A 312 6.36 -16.99 -13.73
C VAL A 312 7.43 -18.03 -14.08
N SER A 313 7.81 -18.91 -13.14
CA SER A 313 8.77 -20.00 -13.43
C SER A 313 8.25 -21.01 -14.47
N TYR A 314 6.94 -21.03 -14.73
CA TYR A 314 6.31 -21.81 -15.81
C TYR A 314 5.92 -20.93 -17.01
N ASN A 315 6.50 -19.74 -17.11
CA ASN A 315 6.25 -18.77 -18.19
C ASN A 315 4.76 -18.36 -18.30
N ALA A 316 4.08 -18.24 -17.15
CA ALA A 316 2.71 -17.75 -17.11
C ALA A 316 2.64 -16.23 -16.96
N ARG A 317 1.72 -15.60 -17.68
CA ARG A 317 1.33 -14.20 -17.45
C ARG A 317 0.47 -14.14 -16.20
N VAL A 318 0.87 -13.33 -15.24
CA VAL A 318 0.17 -13.18 -13.96
C VAL A 318 -0.61 -11.88 -13.92
N ARG A 319 -1.91 -11.99 -13.62
CA ARG A 319 -2.82 -10.88 -13.33
C ARG A 319 -3.26 -10.96 -11.87
N ILE A 320 -3.00 -9.93 -11.07
CA ILE A 320 -3.51 -9.83 -9.70
C ILE A 320 -4.81 -9.02 -9.75
N VAL A 321 -5.87 -9.52 -9.12
CA VAL A 321 -7.12 -8.77 -8.95
C VAL A 321 -7.39 -8.59 -7.47
N TYR A 322 -7.24 -7.35 -7.02
CA TYR A 322 -7.63 -6.93 -5.67
C TYR A 322 -9.12 -6.68 -5.62
N ILE A 323 -9.80 -7.23 -4.62
CA ILE A 323 -11.24 -7.18 -4.47
C ILE A 323 -11.56 -6.58 -3.10
N GLU A 324 -12.30 -5.48 -3.12
CA GLU A 324 -12.71 -4.75 -1.93
C GLU A 324 -14.15 -4.25 -2.06
N GLN A 325 -14.83 -4.23 -0.92
CA GLN A 325 -16.11 -3.59 -0.71
C GLN A 325 -15.94 -2.59 0.43
N ASP A 326 -16.77 -1.55 0.46
CA ASP A 326 -16.82 -0.62 1.59
C ASP A 326 -16.93 -1.36 2.94
N TYR A 327 -16.36 -0.75 3.99
CA TYR A 327 -16.22 -1.41 5.30
C TYR A 327 -17.54 -1.90 5.89
N LYS A 328 -18.63 -1.12 5.74
CA LYS A 328 -19.94 -1.48 6.31
C LYS A 328 -20.55 -2.66 5.56
N CYS A 329 -20.51 -2.60 4.23
CA CYS A 329 -20.94 -3.68 3.36
C CYS A 329 -20.13 -4.95 3.61
N TRP A 330 -18.80 -4.85 3.73
CA TRP A 330 -17.94 -5.99 4.03
C TRP A 330 -18.32 -6.70 5.34
N ARG A 331 -18.57 -5.94 6.42
CA ARG A 331 -19.02 -6.50 7.70
C ARG A 331 -20.37 -7.19 7.58
N GLN A 332 -21.33 -6.54 6.91
CA GLN A 332 -22.67 -7.08 6.69
C GLN A 332 -22.65 -8.32 5.78
N GLN A 333 -21.79 -8.34 4.75
CA GLN A 333 -21.63 -9.51 3.89
C GLN A 333 -21.10 -10.68 4.70
N ASN A 334 -20.10 -10.47 5.56
CA ASN A 334 -19.56 -11.54 6.38
C ASN A 334 -20.57 -12.14 7.38
N SER A 335 -21.39 -11.30 8.03
CA SER A 335 -22.39 -11.78 8.99
C SER A 335 -23.49 -12.62 8.34
N ASN A 336 -23.76 -12.42 7.05
CA ASN A 336 -24.78 -13.15 6.29
C ASN A 336 -24.26 -14.41 5.58
N ARG A 337 -22.98 -14.79 5.77
CA ARG A 337 -22.38 -15.97 5.11
C ARG A 337 -22.78 -17.26 5.82
N GLN A 338 -22.91 -18.34 5.03
CA GLN A 338 -23.05 -19.71 5.56
C GLN A 338 -21.92 -20.06 6.54
N TYR A 339 -20.69 -19.60 6.25
CA TYR A 339 -19.51 -19.77 7.09
C TYR A 339 -18.99 -18.39 7.50
N VAL A 340 -19.56 -17.85 8.58
CA VAL A 340 -19.17 -16.56 9.17
C VAL A 340 -17.74 -16.66 9.71
N VAL A 341 -16.90 -15.69 9.36
CA VAL A 341 -15.57 -15.55 9.96
C VAL A 341 -15.69 -14.67 11.21
N PRO A 342 -15.20 -15.07 12.39
CA PRO A 342 -15.30 -14.25 13.60
C PRO A 342 -14.68 -12.85 13.43
N ASP A 343 -15.28 -11.81 14.01
CA ASP A 343 -14.81 -10.42 13.85
C ASP A 343 -13.34 -10.24 14.24
N LYS A 344 -12.91 -10.84 15.36
CA LYS A 344 -11.51 -10.82 15.78
C LYS A 344 -10.55 -11.44 14.74
N VAL A 345 -11.01 -12.37 13.91
CA VAL A 345 -10.20 -12.94 12.82
C VAL A 345 -10.19 -11.98 11.63
N MET A 346 -11.33 -11.37 11.31
CA MET A 346 -11.46 -10.37 10.25
C MET A 346 -10.56 -9.16 10.50
N ASP A 347 -10.54 -8.65 11.74
CA ASP A 347 -9.68 -7.52 12.17
C ASP A 347 -8.20 -7.89 11.99
N ARG A 348 -7.79 -9.06 12.51
CA ARG A 348 -6.42 -9.57 12.35
C ARG A 348 -6.01 -9.80 10.90
N MET A 349 -6.96 -10.09 10.01
CA MET A 349 -6.68 -10.22 8.57
C MET A 349 -6.56 -8.84 7.91
N LEU A 350 -7.39 -7.89 8.31
CA LEU A 350 -7.32 -6.50 7.86
C LEU A 350 -6.00 -5.84 8.30
N ASP A 351 -5.49 -6.15 9.50
CA ASP A 351 -4.16 -5.72 9.99
C ASP A 351 -2.98 -6.16 9.09
N LYS A 352 -3.19 -7.19 8.28
CA LYS A 352 -2.18 -7.76 7.39
C LYS A 352 -2.41 -7.42 5.93
N LEU A 353 -3.46 -6.67 5.62
CA LEU A 353 -3.85 -6.39 4.26
C LEU A 353 -2.90 -5.37 3.63
N GLU A 354 -2.03 -5.85 2.75
CA GLU A 354 -1.22 -5.01 1.86
C GLU A 354 -1.91 -5.02 0.48
N VAL A 355 -2.40 -3.86 0.03
CA VAL A 355 -2.99 -3.71 -1.32
C VAL A 355 -1.89 -3.99 -2.37
N PRO A 356 -2.17 -4.80 -3.42
CA PRO A 356 -1.15 -5.14 -4.39
C PRO A 356 -0.69 -3.92 -5.19
N ALA A 357 0.62 -3.72 -5.26
CA ALA A 357 1.21 -2.62 -6.01
C ALA A 357 1.40 -2.97 -7.50
N PRO A 358 1.37 -2.00 -8.43
CA PRO A 358 1.42 -2.28 -9.88
C PRO A 358 2.64 -3.08 -10.35
N GLU A 359 3.76 -2.97 -9.64
CA GLU A 359 5.01 -3.70 -9.91
C GLU A 359 4.97 -5.19 -9.52
N GLU A 360 3.98 -5.64 -8.75
CA GLU A 360 3.94 -7.02 -8.23
C GLU A 360 3.66 -8.09 -9.30
N ALA A 361 3.10 -7.70 -10.45
CA ALA A 361 2.76 -8.61 -11.54
C ALA A 361 2.69 -7.88 -12.89
N HIS A 362 2.57 -8.65 -13.98
CA HIS A 362 2.35 -8.12 -15.33
C HIS A 362 1.13 -7.21 -15.39
N GLU A 363 0.09 -7.54 -14.63
CA GLU A 363 -1.13 -6.76 -14.54
C GLU A 363 -1.67 -6.80 -13.11
N VAL A 364 -2.05 -5.64 -12.58
CA VAL A 364 -2.72 -5.50 -11.29
C VAL A 364 -3.97 -4.68 -11.52
N CYS A 365 -5.11 -5.20 -11.08
CA CYS A 365 -6.41 -4.55 -11.20
C CYS A 365 -7.08 -4.44 -9.84
N TYR A 366 -7.91 -3.41 -9.69
CA TYR A 366 -8.68 -3.16 -8.48
C TYR A 366 -10.17 -3.25 -8.81
N PHE A 367 -10.85 -4.24 -8.24
CA PHE A 367 -12.29 -4.44 -8.33
C PHE A 367 -12.91 -3.94 -7.02
N ILE A 368 -13.36 -2.69 -7.05
CA ILE A 368 -13.82 -1.93 -5.88
C ILE A 368 -15.31 -1.69 -6.02
N ASP A 369 -16.08 -2.05 -5.01
CA ASP A 369 -17.55 -1.85 -4.98
C ASP A 369 -18.26 -2.40 -6.23
N SER A 370 -17.80 -3.57 -6.68
CA SER A 370 -18.26 -4.26 -7.90
C SER A 370 -17.94 -3.55 -9.24
N VAL A 371 -16.99 -2.60 -9.23
CA VAL A 371 -16.52 -1.89 -10.43
C VAL A 371 -15.02 -2.14 -10.62
N MET A 372 -14.62 -2.42 -11.86
CA MET A 372 -13.21 -2.50 -12.24
C MET A 372 -12.65 -1.08 -12.41
N LEU A 373 -11.68 -0.71 -11.57
CA LEU A 373 -10.89 0.51 -11.75
C LEU A 373 -9.78 0.23 -12.78
N SER A 374 -9.64 1.14 -13.74
CA SER A 374 -8.63 1.12 -14.81
C SER A 374 -7.30 1.71 -14.38
#